data_AF-A0A0S7ZXJ2-F1
#
_entry.id   AF-A0A0S7ZXJ2-F1
#
_cell.length_a   1.000
_cell.length_b   1.000
_cell.length_c   1.000
_cell.angle_alpha   90.00
_cell.angle_beta   90.00
_cell.angle_gamma   90.00
#
_symmetry.space_group_name_H-M   'P 1'
#
loop_
_entity.id
_entity.type
_entity.pdbx_description
1 polymer ?
#
loop_
_entity_poly.entity_id
_entity_poly.type
_entity_poly.pdbx_seq_one_letter_code
_entity_poly.pdbx_strand_id
1 'polypeptide(L)' 'MATIEQDKEMVTAHLKLQKEFRDYIAKHGFDYAEFSSPSPGSFYADYRKRKAEIDAVIAPELKYYSERQKK' A
#
# COMPACT_ATOMS: atom_id res chain seq x y z
N MET A 1 8.10 21.86 9.67
CA MET A 1 9.12 21.25 8.78
C MET A 1 9.16 19.73 9.03
N ALA A 2 8.07 19.02 8.77
CA ALA A 2 7.93 17.59 9.05
C ALA A 2 7.30 16.85 7.85
N THR A 3 7.68 17.25 6.63
CA THR A 3 6.95 16.87 5.41
C THR A 3 7.81 16.28 4.30
N ILE A 4 9.15 16.30 4.43
CA ILE A 4 10.06 15.74 3.39
C ILE A 4 10.78 14.50 3.90
N GLU A 5 11.24 14.49 5.16
CA GLU A 5 11.88 13.31 5.77
C GLU A 5 10.89 12.16 5.97
N GLN A 6 9.70 12.46 6.48
CA GLN A 6 8.65 11.47 6.66
C GLN A 6 8.17 10.90 5.31
N ASP A 7 8.14 11.72 4.27
CA ASP A 7 7.80 11.28 2.91
C ASP A 7 8.89 10.35 2.32
N LYS A 8 10.17 10.69 2.50
CA LYS A 8 11.30 9.83 2.11
C LYS A 8 11.31 8.50 2.85
N GLU A 9 11.01 8.48 4.14
CA GLU A 9 10.88 7.24 4.91
C GLU A 9 9.74 6.37 4.38
N MET A 10 8.58 6.95 4.08
CA MET A 10 7.44 6.19 3.55
C MET A 10 7.69 5.67 2.13
N VAL A 11 8.38 6.44 1.28
CA VAL A 11 8.81 5.96 -0.06
C VAL A 11 9.79 4.80 0.09
N THR A 12 10.74 4.89 1.03
CA THR A 12 11.69 3.79 1.31
C THR A 12 10.96 2.55 1.82
N ALA A 13 10.00 2.73 2.73
CA ALA A 13 9.15 1.65 3.23
C ALA A 13 8.34 1.00 2.09
N HIS A 14 7.81 1.79 1.16
CA HIS A 14 7.08 1.31 -0.02
C HIS A 14 7.97 0.42 -0.89
N LEU A 15 9.19 0.88 -1.22
CA LEU A 15 10.15 0.13 -2.03
C LEU A 15 10.57 -1.18 -1.35
N LYS A 16 10.78 -1.15 -0.03
CA LYS A 16 11.09 -2.34 0.76
C LYS A 16 9.91 -3.34 0.72
N LEU A 17 8.69 -2.87 0.94
CA LEU A 17 7.49 -3.70 0.92
C LEU A 17 7.27 -4.35 -0.45
N GLN A 18 7.50 -3.61 -1.55
CA GLN A 18 7.46 -4.18 -2.90
C GLN A 18 8.53 -5.25 -3.12
N LYS A 19 9.74 -5.05 -2.58
CA LYS A 19 10.80 -6.07 -2.64
C LYS A 19 10.40 -7.33 -1.87
N GLU A 20 9.92 -7.19 -0.64
CA GLU A 20 9.46 -8.32 0.18
C GLU A 20 8.35 -9.11 -0.54
N PHE A 21 7.41 -8.42 -1.18
CA PHE A 21 6.35 -9.03 -1.97
C PHE A 21 6.88 -9.83 -3.17
N ARG A 22 7.81 -9.24 -3.94
CA ARG A 22 8.46 -9.95 -5.06
C ARG A 22 9.25 -11.16 -4.59
N ASP A 23 10.01 -11.02 -3.50
CA ASP A 23 10.81 -12.11 -2.93
C ASP A 23 9.91 -13.24 -2.40
N TYR A 24 8.77 -12.92 -1.80
CA TYR A 24 7.78 -13.90 -1.37
C TYR A 24 7.16 -14.64 -2.55
N ILE A 25 6.69 -13.92 -3.58
CA ILE A 25 6.12 -14.53 -4.79
C ILE A 25 7.16 -15.41 -5.50
N ALA A 26 8.41 -14.96 -5.59
CA ALA A 26 9.47 -15.75 -6.21
C ALA A 26 9.73 -17.08 -5.49
N LYS A 27 9.52 -17.14 -4.17
CA LYS A 27 9.72 -18.34 -3.34
C LYS A 27 8.49 -19.24 -3.25
N HIS A 28 7.30 -18.65 -3.12
CA HIS A 28 6.08 -19.37 -2.79
C HIS A 28 5.10 -19.46 -3.96
N GLY A 29 5.37 -18.75 -5.06
CA GLY A 29 4.41 -18.53 -6.13
C GLY A 29 3.42 -17.42 -5.78
N PHE A 30 2.68 -16.96 -6.79
CA PHE A 30 1.59 -16.04 -6.59
C PHE A 30 0.29 -16.81 -6.42
N ASP A 31 -0.39 -16.60 -5.29
CA ASP A 31 -1.67 -17.21 -4.99
C ASP A 31 -2.76 -16.14 -5.14
N TYR A 32 -3.55 -16.24 -6.21
CA TYR A 32 -4.61 -15.28 -6.46
C TYR A 32 -5.77 -15.38 -5.46
N ALA A 33 -6.08 -16.58 -4.96
CA ALA A 33 -7.17 -16.78 -4.02
C ALA A 33 -6.85 -16.10 -2.69
N GLU A 34 -5.67 -16.40 -2.13
CA GLU A 34 -5.17 -15.78 -0.91
C GLU A 34 -4.85 -14.29 -1.13
N PHE A 35 -4.37 -13.88 -2.31
CA PHE A 35 -4.19 -12.47 -2.61
C PHE A 35 -5.52 -11.71 -2.61
N SER A 36 -6.59 -12.28 -3.19
CA SER A 36 -7.91 -11.63 -3.31
C SER A 36 -8.65 -11.56 -1.98
N SER A 37 -8.63 -12.65 -1.20
CA SER A 37 -9.27 -12.82 0.10
C SER A 37 -8.27 -13.43 1.10
N PRO A 38 -7.35 -12.62 1.64
CA PRO A 38 -6.28 -13.15 2.47
C PRO A 38 -6.78 -13.67 3.82
N SER A 39 -6.33 -14.87 4.16
CA SER A 39 -6.55 -15.43 5.49
C SER A 39 -5.91 -14.54 6.57
N PRO A 40 -6.53 -14.37 7.76
CA PRO A 40 -5.94 -13.61 8.85
C PRO A 40 -4.56 -14.16 9.25
N GLY A 41 -3.56 -13.29 9.33
CA GLY A 41 -2.17 -13.68 9.62
C GLY A 41 -1.41 -14.27 8.42
N SER A 42 -2.02 -14.34 7.23
CA SER A 42 -1.28 -14.65 6.00
C SER A 42 -0.36 -13.50 5.61
N PHE A 43 0.67 -13.82 4.82
CA PHE A 43 1.56 -12.82 4.25
C PHE A 43 0.80 -11.74 3.47
N TYR A 44 -0.24 -12.13 2.72
CA TYR A 44 -1.05 -11.20 1.94
C TYR A 44 -1.90 -10.26 2.82
N ALA A 45 -2.37 -10.72 3.98
CA ALA A 45 -3.07 -9.87 4.95
C ALA A 45 -2.12 -8.79 5.51
N ASP A 46 -0.93 -9.19 5.95
CA ASP A 46 0.09 -8.27 6.48
C ASP A 46 0.59 -7.29 5.41
N TYR A 47 0.82 -7.78 4.19
CA TYR A 47 1.22 -6.96 3.06
C TYR A 47 0.17 -5.87 2.74
N ARG A 48 -1.12 -6.25 2.66
CA ARG A 48 -2.20 -5.29 2.39
C ARG A 48 -2.31 -4.24 3.50
N LYS A 49 -2.18 -4.65 4.76
CA LYS A 49 -2.22 -3.72 5.90
C LYS A 49 -1.10 -2.68 5.81
N ARG A 50 0.15 -3.14 5.64
CA ARG A 50 1.32 -2.24 5.52
C ARG A 50 1.22 -1.34 4.30
N LYS A 51 0.72 -1.86 3.18
CA LYS A 51 0.50 -1.06 1.97
C LYS A 51 -0.52 0.05 2.22
N ALA A 52 -1.62 -0.23 2.91
CA ALA A 52 -2.63 0.78 3.24
C ALA A 52 -2.09 1.86 4.19
N GLU A 53 -1.27 1.49 5.17
CA GLU A 53 -0.60 2.44 6.09
C GLU A 53 0.33 3.40 5.34
N ILE A 54 1.09 2.88 4.36
CA ILE A 54 1.97 3.68 3.51
C ILE A 54 1.17 4.57 2.56
N ASP A 55 0.18 4.00 1.86
CA ASP A 55 -0.63 4.73 0.87
C ASP A 55 -1.41 5.88 1.52
N ALA A 56 -1.86 5.74 2.78
CA ALA A 56 -2.51 6.81 3.52
C ALA A 56 -1.63 8.08 3.68
N VAL A 57 -0.31 7.93 3.59
CA VAL A 57 0.65 9.05 3.71
C VAL A 57 1.09 9.55 2.34
N ILE A 58 1.47 8.66 1.42
CA ILE A 58 2.09 9.05 0.14
C ILE A 58 1.10 9.20 -1.03
N ALA A 59 -0.06 8.56 -0.94
CA ALA A 59 -1.09 8.54 -1.97
C ALA A 59 -2.46 8.84 -1.34
N PRO A 60 -2.62 10.00 -0.67
CA PRO A 60 -3.88 10.36 -0.04
C PRO A 60 -5.00 10.35 -1.09
N GLU A 61 -6.18 9.94 -0.65
CA GLU A 61 -7.35 9.80 -1.52
C GLU A 61 -7.58 11.07 -2.33
N LEU A 62 -7.62 10.93 -3.66
CA LEU A 62 -7.90 12.03 -4.57
C LEU A 62 -9.35 12.49 -4.34
N LYS A 63 -9.52 13.60 -3.62
CA LYS A 63 -10.83 14.24 -3.50
C LYS A 63 -11.24 14.76 -4.87
N TYR A 64 -12.28 14.16 -5.44
CA TYR A 64 -12.86 14.64 -6.69
C TYR A 64 -13.42 16.05 -6.46
N TYR A 65 -12.91 17.03 -7.20
CA TYR A 65 -13.40 18.40 -7.15
C TYR A 65 -14.75 18.44 -7.88
N SER A 66 -15.85 18.24 -7.15
CA SER A 66 -17.21 18.39 -7.68
C SER A 66 -17.70 19.84 -7.55
N GLU A 67 -16.92 20.80 -8.07
CA GLU A 67 -17.45 22.14 -8.35
C GLU A 67 -18.12 22.17 -9.72
N ARG A 68 -19.24 21.48 -9.82
CA ARG A 68 -20.35 21.89 -10.67
C ARG A 68 -21.62 21.64 -9.87
N GLN A 69 -22.54 22.61 -9.92
CA GLN A 69 -23.92 22.56 -9.43
C GLN A 69 -24.19 23.07 -8.00
N LYS A 70 -24.05 24.37 -7.76
CA LYS A 70 -25.13 25.23 -7.21
C LYS A 70 -24.94 26.63 -7.80
N LYS A 71 -25.58 26.89 -8.95
CA LYS A 71 -26.82 27.69 -9.10
C LYS A 71 -26.59 29.17 -8.84
#